data_AF-A0A955V4A7-F1
#
_entry.id   AF-A0A955V4A7-F1
#
_cell.length_a   1.000
_cell.length_b   1.000
_cell.length_c   1.000
_cell.angle_alpha   90.00
_cell.angle_beta   90.00
_cell.angle_gamma   90.00
#
_symmetry.space_group_name_H-M   'P 1'
#
loop_
_entity.id
_entity.type
_entity.pdbx_description
1 polymer ?
#
loop_
_entity_poly.entity_id
_entity_poly.type
_entity_poly.pdbx_seq_one_letter_code
_entity_poly.pdbx_strand_id
1 'polypeptide(L)'
;MTSTRLLTALAAALLLVVSSARASTPKVFQYDQWSSDFNQALSEINGQSVHTQPGFVQGEAFGVVFKPRDQEYPIEITGIQLIMAAPPMAPDLTANAMIEIYNSANPGPAPGVAPMFSISTQDLFNQQTQSLGLELIGNYGILIQFDLSDPENHPAFITEGNIWVVVRFTDAATDGLSSWGDIQCLQILPYTCGCQNVGTVQDSLITPHANVVDIITPAGQCSGSRQWAWMEDVGITGDVFLRLMTNVAKPPCEPDCTDKECGDDGCGGVCGPGCAEGLSCWDNACVSCVPDCTSKQCGDDGCGGSCGNCTGNRVCEDFFCVVPCTPDCAGRECGSDGCGGTCGPGCASGETCLSDGTCDAPCAPDCTGKRCGDDGCGGTCGPGCVSGQTCTAAGQCQTACAPACAGKDCGDDGCGGVCGTCSGDDVCHAGACEPLCAPACGGKVCGDDGCG
;
A
#
# COMPACT_ATOMS: atom_id res chain seq x y z
N MET A 1 39.90 21.07 63.32
CA MET A 1 41.29 20.62 63.53
C MET A 1 41.31 19.10 63.35
N THR A 2 41.05 18.53 62.17
CA THR A 2 41.92 18.42 60.97
C THR A 2 43.36 18.01 61.27
N SER A 3 43.66 16.71 61.15
CA SER A 3 44.92 16.22 60.60
C SER A 3 44.80 14.79 60.02
N THR A 4 44.47 14.72 58.74
CA THR A 4 45.22 14.03 57.64
C THR A 4 46.62 13.48 58.01
N ARG A 5 47.22 12.38 57.50
CA ARG A 5 47.04 11.39 56.39
C ARG A 5 47.90 10.13 56.68
N LEU A 6 47.55 8.96 56.13
CA LEU A 6 48.33 8.13 55.15
C LEU A 6 47.65 6.73 55.02
N LEU A 7 46.90 6.46 53.95
CA LEU A 7 47.32 5.75 52.73
C LEU A 7 47.72 4.27 52.93
N THR A 8 46.76 3.37 52.69
CA THR A 8 46.99 2.06 52.07
C THR A 8 45.84 1.78 51.12
N ALA A 9 46.07 2.04 49.84
CA ALA A 9 45.28 1.51 48.74
C ALA A 9 45.55 0.01 48.64
N LEU A 10 44.53 -0.84 48.72
CA LEU A 10 44.62 -2.22 48.26
C LEU A 10 43.26 -2.70 47.72
N ALA A 11 43.24 -2.79 46.39
CA ALA A 11 42.48 -3.74 45.57
C ALA A 11 40.97 -3.87 45.80
N ALA A 12 40.20 -2.91 45.28
CA ALA A 12 38.97 -3.30 44.60
C ALA A 12 39.40 -3.97 43.30
N ALA A 13 39.35 -5.31 43.27
CA ALA A 13 39.43 -6.07 42.03
C ALA A 13 38.22 -5.67 41.19
N LEU A 14 38.42 -4.67 40.33
CA LEU A 14 37.55 -4.42 39.20
C LEU A 14 37.67 -5.68 38.34
N LEU A 15 36.73 -6.63 38.49
CA LEU A 15 36.49 -7.60 37.43
C LEU A 15 36.04 -6.78 36.22
N LEU A 16 37.00 -6.44 35.38
CA LEU A 16 36.76 -6.16 33.98
C LEU A 16 36.26 -7.47 33.38
N VAL A 17 34.93 -7.64 33.39
CA VAL A 17 34.28 -8.54 32.45
C VAL A 17 34.51 -7.91 31.08
N VAL A 18 35.57 -8.34 30.41
CA VAL A 18 35.72 -8.12 28.97
C VAL A 18 34.78 -9.13 28.33
N SER A 19 33.51 -8.79 28.21
CA SER A 19 32.63 -9.47 27.27
C SER A 19 33.13 -9.11 25.87
N SER A 20 33.52 -10.13 25.11
CA SER A 20 33.79 -10.01 23.68
C SER A 20 32.48 -9.65 22.98
N ALA A 21 32.18 -8.35 22.90
CA ALA A 21 31.23 -7.86 21.91
C ALA A 21 31.76 -8.28 20.54
N ARG A 22 31.10 -9.27 19.92
CA ARG A 22 31.49 -9.79 18.62
C ARG A 22 31.50 -8.66 17.61
N ALA A 23 32.61 -8.52 16.90
CA ALA A 23 32.75 -7.51 15.88
C ALA A 23 32.04 -7.96 14.60
N SER A 24 30.71 -7.92 14.56
CA SER A 24 30.01 -7.85 13.27
C SER A 24 30.21 -6.45 12.69
N THR A 25 30.29 -6.35 11.37
CA THR A 25 30.40 -5.06 10.70
C THR A 25 29.12 -4.78 9.94
N PRO A 26 28.40 -3.68 10.24
CA PRO A 26 27.27 -3.26 9.43
C PRO A 26 27.71 -3.10 7.98
N LYS A 27 26.94 -3.69 7.06
CA LYS A 27 27.14 -3.58 5.62
C LYS A 27 25.81 -3.40 4.93
N VAL A 28 25.76 -2.45 4.01
CA VAL A 28 24.63 -2.27 3.10
C VAL A 28 25.01 -2.89 1.76
N PHE A 29 24.26 -3.91 1.33
CA PHE A 29 24.33 -4.37 -0.05
C PHE A 29 23.38 -3.52 -0.88
N GLN A 30 23.88 -2.92 -1.96
CA GLN A 30 23.12 -2.02 -2.82
C GLN A 30 23.44 -2.27 -4.29
N TYR A 31 22.47 -1.95 -5.15
CA TYR A 31 22.62 -1.93 -6.61
C TYR A 31 22.29 -0.53 -7.14
N ASP A 32 22.96 0.49 -6.62
CA ASP A 32 22.80 1.87 -7.04
C ASP A 32 24.07 2.69 -6.79
N GLN A 33 24.16 3.85 -7.44
CA GLN A 33 25.34 4.71 -7.47
C GLN A 33 25.48 5.67 -6.28
N TRP A 34 24.49 5.74 -5.38
CA TRP A 34 24.45 6.76 -4.34
C TRP A 34 25.16 6.31 -3.07
N SER A 35 25.35 7.24 -2.13
CA SER A 35 25.96 6.95 -0.84
C SER A 35 25.30 5.75 -0.14
N SER A 36 26.11 4.93 0.53
CA SER A 36 25.61 3.85 1.40
C SER A 36 24.97 4.38 2.69
N ASP A 37 25.20 5.65 3.05
CA ASP A 37 24.42 6.34 4.07
C ASP A 37 23.07 6.75 3.47
N PHE A 38 21.98 6.26 4.07
CA PHE A 38 20.64 6.44 3.52
C PHE A 38 20.20 7.91 3.48
N ASN A 39 20.52 8.70 4.49
CA ASN A 39 20.13 10.11 4.54
C ASN A 39 20.93 10.94 3.53
N GLN A 40 22.21 10.60 3.35
CA GLN A 40 23.02 11.21 2.31
C GLN A 40 22.51 10.83 0.92
N ALA A 41 22.15 9.56 0.68
CA ALA A 41 21.57 9.12 -0.59
C ALA A 41 20.29 9.89 -0.92
N LEU A 42 19.38 10.07 0.04
CA LEU A 42 18.18 10.88 -0.15
C LEU A 42 18.49 12.33 -0.54
N SER A 43 19.56 12.90 0.03
CA SER A 43 20.01 14.25 -0.30
C SER A 43 20.64 14.34 -1.70
N GLU A 44 21.37 13.30 -2.11
CA GLU A 44 22.01 13.23 -3.43
C GLU A 44 20.99 13.01 -4.56
N ILE A 45 19.94 12.22 -4.29
CA ILE A 45 18.83 11.94 -5.21
C ILE A 45 17.90 13.15 -5.35
N ASN A 46 17.78 13.99 -4.32
CA ASN A 46 16.85 15.12 -4.36
C ASN A 46 17.17 16.07 -5.53
N GLY A 47 16.19 16.26 -6.42
CA GLY A 47 16.33 17.08 -7.63
C GLY A 47 17.01 16.38 -8.81
N GLN A 48 17.32 15.08 -8.70
CA GLN A 48 17.79 14.26 -9.81
C GLN A 48 16.60 13.71 -10.61
N SER A 49 16.81 13.52 -11.91
CA SER A 49 15.85 12.77 -12.73
C SER A 49 16.11 11.29 -12.54
N VAL A 50 15.23 10.61 -11.82
CA VAL A 50 15.25 9.16 -11.62
C VAL A 50 14.14 8.49 -12.43
N HIS A 51 14.42 7.30 -12.96
CA HIS A 51 13.42 6.47 -13.60
C HIS A 51 12.44 5.91 -12.56
N THR A 52 11.16 5.91 -12.90
CA THR A 52 10.11 5.26 -12.10
C THR A 52 10.39 3.76 -12.01
N GLN A 53 10.30 3.17 -10.82
CA GLN A 53 10.46 1.72 -10.65
C GLN A 53 9.20 1.00 -11.14
N PRO A 54 9.33 -0.24 -11.66
CA PRO A 54 8.18 -1.08 -11.95
C PRO A 54 7.32 -1.26 -10.68
N GLY A 55 6.01 -1.43 -10.83
CA GLY A 55 5.17 -1.81 -9.71
C GLY A 55 4.46 -0.67 -8.99
N PHE A 56 3.34 -0.24 -9.57
CA PHE A 56 2.24 0.36 -8.79
C PHE A 56 0.89 -0.26 -9.21
N VAL A 57 0.95 -1.48 -9.75
CA VAL A 57 -0.16 -2.20 -10.39
C VAL A 57 -0.17 -3.64 -9.84
N GLN A 58 -1.35 -4.20 -9.58
CA GLN A 58 -1.50 -5.52 -8.96
C GLN A 58 -0.69 -6.62 -9.63
N GLY A 59 0.08 -7.36 -8.84
CA GLY A 59 0.76 -8.56 -9.29
C GLY A 59 2.12 -8.34 -9.96
N GLU A 60 2.49 -7.08 -10.26
CA GLU A 60 3.87 -6.71 -10.60
C GLU A 60 4.78 -6.88 -9.38
N ALA A 61 6.03 -7.24 -9.63
CA ALA A 61 7.03 -7.31 -8.57
C ALA A 61 8.42 -7.07 -9.13
N PHE A 62 9.19 -6.21 -8.48
CA PHE A 62 10.60 -6.01 -8.80
C PHE A 62 11.47 -6.45 -7.63
N GLY A 63 12.73 -6.72 -7.89
CA GLY A 63 13.66 -7.09 -6.83
C GLY A 63 15.12 -6.99 -7.23
N VAL A 64 15.98 -7.19 -6.24
CA VAL A 64 17.44 -7.20 -6.43
C VAL A 64 17.99 -8.53 -5.93
N VAL A 65 18.89 -9.12 -6.71
CA VAL A 65 19.64 -10.32 -6.35
C VAL A 65 21.02 -9.90 -5.89
N PHE A 66 21.32 -10.05 -4.60
CA PHE A 66 22.64 -9.84 -4.03
C PHE A 66 23.44 -11.13 -4.06
N LYS A 67 24.71 -11.04 -4.48
CA LYS A 67 25.66 -12.16 -4.49
C LYS A 67 26.83 -11.87 -3.54
N PRO A 68 26.65 -12.05 -2.21
CA PRO A 68 27.72 -11.85 -1.26
C PRO A 68 28.91 -12.77 -1.53
N ARG A 69 30.10 -12.34 -1.11
CA ARG A 69 31.31 -13.17 -1.20
C ARG A 69 31.33 -14.17 -0.06
N ASP A 70 31.98 -15.33 -0.26
CA ASP A 70 32.11 -16.38 0.76
C ASP A 70 32.60 -15.86 2.13
N GLN A 71 33.44 -14.82 2.13
CA GLN A 71 34.02 -14.20 3.33
C GLN A 71 33.06 -13.29 4.10
N GLU A 72 31.92 -12.95 3.50
CA GLU A 72 30.90 -12.07 4.06
C GLU A 72 29.83 -12.85 4.80
N TYR A 73 29.87 -14.18 4.71
CA TYR A 73 29.03 -15.06 5.50
C TYR A 73 29.63 -15.34 6.88
N PRO A 74 28.76 -15.58 7.86
CA PRO A 74 27.30 -15.46 7.78
C PRO A 74 26.80 -14.02 7.79
N ILE A 75 25.58 -13.86 7.29
CA ILE A 75 24.89 -12.59 7.11
C ILE A 75 23.63 -12.60 7.97
N GLU A 76 23.55 -11.65 8.90
CA GLU A 76 22.32 -11.30 9.61
C GLU A 76 21.64 -10.16 8.84
N ILE A 77 20.41 -10.35 8.39
CA ILE A 77 19.65 -9.29 7.75
C ILE A 77 18.99 -8.43 8.84
N THR A 78 19.30 -7.14 8.87
CA THR A 78 18.83 -6.21 9.90
C THR A 78 17.73 -5.27 9.41
N GLY A 79 17.47 -5.26 8.10
CA GLY A 79 16.43 -4.43 7.51
C GLY A 79 16.61 -4.24 6.01
N ILE A 80 15.76 -3.39 5.45
CA ILE A 80 15.82 -2.98 4.04
C ILE A 80 15.67 -1.47 3.91
N GLN A 81 16.28 -0.92 2.87
CA GLN A 81 16.10 0.46 2.44
C GLN A 81 15.48 0.46 1.05
N LEU A 82 14.43 1.25 0.89
CA LEU A 82 13.72 1.42 -0.36
C LEU A 82 13.62 2.91 -0.68
N ILE A 83 13.84 3.27 -1.94
CA ILE A 83 13.46 4.59 -2.46
C ILE A 83 12.63 4.34 -3.69
N MET A 84 11.38 4.81 -3.65
CA MET A 84 10.51 4.72 -4.81
C MET A 84 10.44 6.08 -5.49
N ALA A 85 10.48 6.08 -6.80
CA ALA A 85 10.24 7.19 -7.70
C ALA A 85 8.83 7.01 -8.27
N ALA A 86 7.96 7.97 -7.97
CA ALA A 86 6.61 8.01 -8.53
C ALA A 86 6.59 8.87 -9.80
N PRO A 87 5.62 8.66 -10.70
CA PRO A 87 5.45 9.50 -11.86
C PRO A 87 5.17 10.96 -11.47
N PRO A 88 5.61 11.94 -12.27
CA PRO A 88 5.38 13.36 -11.98
C PRO A 88 3.92 13.76 -11.84
N MET A 89 3.02 13.01 -12.48
CA MET A 89 1.58 13.25 -12.47
C MET A 89 0.84 12.55 -11.33
N ALA A 90 1.51 11.65 -10.60
CA ALA A 90 1.01 11.06 -9.36
C ALA A 90 2.15 10.95 -8.33
N PRO A 91 2.68 12.09 -7.84
CA PRO A 91 3.90 12.12 -7.02
C PRO A 91 3.72 11.49 -5.65
N ASP A 92 2.48 11.35 -5.16
CA ASP A 92 2.12 10.81 -3.85
C ASP A 92 1.43 9.43 -3.97
N LEU A 93 1.68 8.69 -5.05
CA LEU A 93 1.08 7.39 -5.28
C LEU A 93 1.47 6.41 -4.17
N THR A 94 0.48 5.77 -3.55
CA THR A 94 0.69 4.74 -2.53
C THR A 94 0.33 3.36 -3.05
N ALA A 95 0.99 2.33 -2.53
CA ALA A 95 0.64 0.94 -2.80
C ALA A 95 1.03 0.02 -1.63
N ASN A 96 0.20 -0.99 -1.39
CA ASN A 96 0.52 -2.12 -0.53
C ASN A 96 1.32 -3.18 -1.29
N ALA A 97 2.23 -3.84 -0.57
CA ALA A 97 3.09 -4.86 -1.12
C ALA A 97 3.43 -5.95 -0.10
N MET A 98 3.83 -7.11 -0.62
CA MET A 98 4.57 -8.13 0.11
C MET A 98 6.07 -7.91 -0.14
N ILE A 99 6.85 -7.89 0.94
CA ILE A 99 8.30 -7.91 0.90
C ILE A 99 8.75 -9.35 1.14
N GLU A 100 9.40 -9.94 0.16
CA GLU A 100 9.82 -11.34 0.15
C GLU A 100 11.35 -11.42 0.11
N ILE A 101 11.93 -12.25 0.97
CA ILE A 101 13.36 -12.55 0.97
C ILE A 101 13.56 -14.03 0.66
N TYR A 102 14.45 -14.31 -0.28
CA TYR A 102 14.79 -15.67 -0.70
C TYR A 102 16.28 -15.91 -0.54
N ASN A 103 16.65 -17.15 -0.21
CA ASN A 103 18.02 -17.62 -0.25
C ASN A 103 18.13 -18.87 -1.14
N SER A 104 19.00 -18.82 -2.14
CA SER A 104 19.18 -19.91 -3.10
C SER A 104 20.52 -19.82 -3.81
N ALA A 105 21.12 -20.97 -4.13
CA ALA A 105 22.30 -21.04 -4.99
C ALA A 105 21.96 -20.91 -6.49
N ASN A 106 20.68 -20.71 -6.85
CA ASN A 106 20.26 -20.63 -8.24
C ASN A 106 20.95 -19.46 -8.97
N PRO A 107 21.58 -19.70 -10.14
CA PRO A 107 22.23 -18.63 -10.90
C PRO A 107 21.25 -17.81 -11.76
N GLY A 108 20.01 -18.27 -11.92
CA GLY A 108 18.97 -17.63 -12.75
C GLY A 108 18.17 -16.55 -12.01
N PRO A 109 17.23 -15.88 -12.71
CA PRO A 109 16.41 -14.82 -12.13
C PRO A 109 15.42 -15.35 -11.09
N ALA A 110 14.93 -16.59 -11.28
CA ALA A 110 14.05 -17.25 -10.32
C ALA A 110 14.86 -17.89 -9.17
N PRO A 111 14.47 -17.69 -7.90
CA PRO A 111 15.13 -18.34 -6.76
C PRO A 111 14.92 -19.86 -6.77
N GLY A 112 13.80 -20.34 -7.34
CA GLY A 112 13.47 -21.78 -7.44
C GLY A 112 13.06 -22.43 -6.11
N VAL A 113 12.88 -21.62 -5.08
CA VAL A 113 12.45 -21.99 -3.72
C VAL A 113 11.39 -21.01 -3.24
N ALA A 114 10.65 -21.38 -2.19
CA ALA A 114 9.76 -20.45 -1.48
C ALA A 114 10.58 -19.36 -0.76
N PRO A 115 9.99 -18.18 -0.47
CA PRO A 115 10.67 -17.18 0.34
C PRO A 115 10.98 -17.74 1.72
N MET A 116 12.18 -17.44 2.24
CA MET A 116 12.56 -17.80 3.61
C MET A 116 11.96 -16.83 4.63
N PHE A 117 11.59 -15.64 4.19
CA PHE A 117 10.92 -14.62 4.99
C PHE A 117 10.01 -13.80 4.09
N SER A 118 8.82 -13.46 4.59
CA SER A 118 7.84 -12.66 3.87
C SER A 118 7.03 -11.82 4.84
N ILE A 119 6.84 -10.53 4.54
CA ILE A 119 6.06 -9.61 5.38
C ILE A 119 5.21 -8.69 4.52
N SER A 120 3.95 -8.48 4.92
CA SER A 120 3.06 -7.51 4.28
C SER A 120 3.39 -6.10 4.77
N THR A 121 3.30 -5.11 3.88
CA THR A 121 3.34 -3.70 4.29
C THR A 121 2.23 -3.33 5.27
N GLN A 122 1.12 -4.08 5.26
CA GLN A 122 0.03 -3.90 6.22
C GLN A 122 0.39 -4.35 7.64
N ASP A 123 1.36 -5.25 7.78
CA ASP A 123 1.83 -5.78 9.07
C ASP A 123 3.07 -5.04 9.59
N LEU A 124 3.59 -4.07 8.84
CA LEU A 124 4.69 -3.24 9.28
C LEU A 124 4.22 -2.21 10.31
N PHE A 125 4.93 -2.11 11.43
CA PHE A 125 4.67 -1.08 12.43
C PHE A 125 5.11 0.29 11.92
N ASN A 126 4.14 1.19 11.77
CA ASN A 126 4.36 2.56 11.37
C ASN A 126 4.58 3.43 12.62
N GLN A 127 5.81 3.92 12.78
CA GLN A 127 6.17 4.75 13.94
C GLN A 127 5.46 6.11 13.97
N GLN A 128 5.00 6.63 12.83
CA GLN A 128 4.30 7.92 12.79
C GLN A 128 2.86 7.78 13.26
N THR A 129 2.17 6.73 12.84
CA THR A 129 0.77 6.48 13.22
C THR A 129 0.63 5.65 14.48
N GLN A 130 1.71 5.01 14.95
CA GLN A 130 1.71 4.08 16.08
C GLN A 130 0.76 2.89 15.86
N SER A 131 0.60 2.46 14.60
CA SER A 131 -0.27 1.36 14.18
C SER A 131 0.44 0.47 13.17
N LEU A 132 -0.10 -0.73 12.94
CA LEU A 132 0.28 -1.52 11.78
C LEU A 132 -0.23 -0.83 10.50
N GLY A 133 0.52 -0.98 9.41
CA GLY A 133 0.22 -0.40 8.11
C GLY A 133 1.23 0.67 7.69
N LEU A 134 2.08 0.31 6.73
CA LEU A 134 3.05 1.18 6.10
C LEU A 134 2.99 1.02 4.57
N GLU A 135 2.01 1.67 3.94
CA GLU A 135 1.94 1.72 2.47
C GLU A 135 3.25 2.27 1.90
N LEU A 136 3.69 1.70 0.78
CA LEU A 136 4.84 2.22 0.06
C LEU A 136 4.39 3.50 -0.66
N ILE A 137 5.11 4.60 -0.44
CA ILE A 137 4.78 5.91 -1.02
C ILE A 137 5.86 6.28 -2.05
N GLY A 138 5.43 6.62 -3.25
CA GLY A 138 6.32 7.11 -4.31
C GLY A 138 6.96 8.45 -3.94
N ASN A 139 8.19 8.67 -4.39
CA ASN A 139 9.06 9.81 -4.05
C ASN A 139 9.47 9.93 -2.57
N TYR A 140 9.31 8.85 -1.79
CA TYR A 140 9.78 8.78 -0.40
C TYR A 140 10.87 7.72 -0.23
N GLY A 141 11.78 8.03 0.70
CA GLY A 141 12.71 7.04 1.26
C GLY A 141 12.05 6.29 2.40
N ILE A 142 12.08 4.97 2.33
CA ILE A 142 11.49 4.07 3.32
C ILE A 142 12.63 3.25 3.93
N LEU A 143 12.72 3.28 5.25
CA LEU A 143 13.64 2.49 6.04
C LEU A 143 12.83 1.50 6.87
N ILE A 144 13.02 0.22 6.63
CA ILE A 144 12.40 -0.85 7.42
C ILE A 144 13.51 -1.52 8.22
N GLN A 145 13.37 -1.50 9.54
CA GLN A 145 14.28 -2.15 10.46
C GLN A 145 13.59 -3.37 11.07
N PHE A 146 14.30 -4.49 11.09
CA PHE A 146 13.78 -5.71 11.69
C PHE A 146 14.04 -5.73 13.19
N ASP A 147 13.10 -6.29 13.94
CA ASP A 147 13.26 -6.53 15.36
C ASP A 147 14.03 -7.85 15.55
N LEU A 148 15.34 -7.74 15.79
CA LEU A 148 16.23 -8.88 15.99
C LEU A 148 16.04 -9.60 17.32
N SER A 149 15.17 -9.10 18.21
CA SER A 149 14.86 -9.79 19.46
C SER A 149 13.81 -10.88 19.30
N ASP A 150 13.07 -10.87 18.19
CA ASP A 150 12.01 -11.82 17.89
C ASP A 150 12.27 -12.53 16.55
N PRO A 151 12.52 -13.86 16.56
CA PRO A 151 12.84 -14.61 15.34
C PRO A 151 11.73 -14.60 14.29
N GLU A 152 10.49 -14.23 14.62
CA GLU A 152 9.40 -14.07 13.64
C GLU A 152 9.47 -12.74 12.88
N ASN A 153 10.15 -11.74 13.44
CA ASN A 153 10.20 -10.37 12.90
C ASN A 153 11.44 -10.11 12.04
N HIS A 154 12.26 -11.12 11.76
CA HIS A 154 13.43 -11.01 10.91
C HIS A 154 13.72 -12.30 10.13
N PRO A 155 14.43 -12.22 8.98
CA PRO A 155 14.92 -13.40 8.30
C PRO A 155 15.94 -14.18 9.14
N ALA A 156 15.96 -15.50 8.98
CA ALA A 156 17.03 -16.32 9.53
C ALA A 156 18.42 -15.95 8.94
N PHE A 157 19.48 -16.30 9.66
CA PHE A 157 20.85 -16.12 9.20
C PHE A 157 21.09 -16.82 7.87
N ILE A 158 21.85 -16.16 7.00
CA ILE A 158 22.25 -16.70 5.71
C ILE A 158 23.72 -17.08 5.79
N THR A 159 24.04 -18.31 5.42
CA THR A 159 25.39 -18.88 5.55
C THR A 159 26.06 -19.14 4.21
N GLU A 160 25.29 -19.18 3.13
CA GLU A 160 25.73 -19.36 1.76
C GLU A 160 24.61 -18.94 0.79
N GLY A 161 24.88 -19.00 -0.52
CA GLY A 161 23.88 -18.76 -1.57
C GLY A 161 23.55 -17.29 -1.83
N ASN A 162 22.84 -17.02 -2.92
CA ASN A 162 22.45 -15.65 -3.29
C ASN A 162 21.20 -15.22 -2.50
N ILE A 163 20.99 -13.91 -2.38
CA ILE A 163 19.87 -13.32 -1.63
C ILE A 163 19.01 -12.51 -2.59
N TRP A 164 17.72 -12.84 -2.71
CA TRP A 164 16.77 -12.01 -3.42
C TRP A 164 15.98 -11.20 -2.41
N VAL A 165 15.82 -9.91 -2.66
CA VAL A 165 14.81 -9.08 -2.00
C VAL A 165 13.83 -8.66 -3.06
N VAL A 166 12.57 -9.01 -2.89
CA VAL A 166 11.50 -8.78 -3.88
C VAL A 166 10.36 -8.00 -3.23
N VAL A 167 9.92 -6.94 -3.89
CA VAL A 167 8.72 -6.18 -3.52
C VAL A 167 7.63 -6.55 -4.50
N ARG A 168 6.54 -7.14 -4.01
CA ARG A 168 5.40 -7.62 -4.79
C ARG A 168 4.15 -6.84 -4.44
N PHE A 169 3.59 -6.10 -5.39
CA PHE A 169 2.42 -5.27 -5.15
C PHE A 169 1.13 -6.08 -5.02
N THR A 170 0.32 -5.76 -4.00
CA THR A 170 -0.91 -6.48 -3.66
C THR A 170 -2.18 -5.73 -4.06
N ASP A 171 -2.12 -4.41 -4.17
CA ASP A 171 -3.28 -3.58 -4.53
C ASP A 171 -3.72 -3.78 -5.97
N ALA A 172 -5.02 -3.66 -6.23
CA ALA A 172 -5.63 -3.81 -7.55
C ALA A 172 -5.01 -2.87 -8.60
N ALA A 173 -4.90 -3.35 -9.84
CA ALA A 173 -4.44 -2.57 -10.97
C ALA A 173 -5.43 -1.42 -11.18
N THR A 174 -5.00 -0.18 -10.91
CA THR A 174 -5.81 1.00 -11.20
C THR A 174 -5.47 1.50 -12.59
N ASP A 175 -6.49 1.83 -13.39
CA ASP A 175 -6.28 2.41 -14.72
C ASP A 175 -5.66 3.81 -14.57
N GLY A 176 -4.34 3.86 -14.74
CA GLY A 176 -3.55 5.09 -14.61
C GLY A 176 -3.57 5.98 -15.85
N LEU A 177 -4.28 5.65 -16.94
CA LEU A 177 -4.14 6.39 -18.21
C LEU A 177 -4.32 7.92 -18.08
N SER A 178 -5.13 8.41 -17.12
CA SER A 178 -5.28 9.86 -16.85
C SER A 178 -4.18 10.47 -15.97
N SER A 179 -3.49 9.65 -15.17
CA SER A 179 -2.46 10.06 -14.19
C SER A 179 -1.04 9.88 -14.71
N TRP A 180 -0.88 9.40 -15.95
CA TRP A 180 0.38 9.00 -16.57
C TRP A 180 0.45 9.56 -18.01
N GLY A 181 0.10 10.83 -18.21
CA GLY A 181 0.04 11.50 -19.52
C GLY A 181 1.27 11.26 -20.41
N ASP A 182 1.03 10.97 -21.69
CA ASP A 182 2.02 10.60 -22.71
C ASP A 182 3.05 9.52 -22.29
N ILE A 183 2.68 8.63 -21.38
CA ILE A 183 3.56 7.50 -21.05
C ILE A 183 3.30 6.42 -22.08
N GLN A 184 4.34 6.12 -22.85
CA GLN A 184 4.34 5.00 -23.77
C GLN A 184 4.13 3.73 -22.95
N CYS A 185 2.93 3.15 -23.03
CA CYS A 185 2.69 1.78 -22.61
C CYS A 185 3.79 0.91 -23.27
N LEU A 186 4.56 0.18 -22.48
CA LEU A 186 5.63 -0.66 -22.99
C LEU A 186 4.97 -1.88 -23.63
N GLN A 187 4.60 -1.76 -24.90
CA GLN A 187 4.18 -2.87 -25.74
C GLN A 187 5.45 -3.65 -26.15
N ILE A 188 6.03 -4.43 -25.24
CA ILE A 188 7.07 -5.42 -25.61
C ILE A 188 6.37 -6.67 -26.05
N LEU A 189 6.24 -6.89 -27.35
CA LEU A 189 5.79 -8.20 -27.81
C LEU A 189 6.87 -9.24 -27.46
N PRO A 190 6.57 -10.32 -26.70
CA PRO A 190 5.26 -10.87 -26.32
C PRO A 190 4.80 -10.74 -24.83
N TYR A 191 5.34 -9.81 -24.04
CA TYR A 191 5.07 -9.64 -22.59
C TYR A 191 4.25 -8.36 -22.32
N THR A 192 3.14 -8.41 -21.55
CA THR A 192 2.44 -7.17 -21.10
C THR A 192 1.86 -7.29 -19.68
N CYS A 193 2.25 -6.39 -18.79
CA CYS A 193 1.40 -5.32 -18.21
C CYS A 193 2.38 -4.24 -17.63
N GLY A 194 2.06 -2.93 -17.73
CA GLY A 194 2.87 -1.80 -17.20
C GLY A 194 3.22 -0.66 -18.19
N CYS A 195 3.12 0.61 -17.75
CA CYS A 195 3.43 1.83 -18.54
C CYS A 195 4.68 2.55 -17.99
N GLN A 196 5.84 2.55 -18.69
CA GLN A 196 7.00 3.33 -18.26
C GLN A 196 7.93 3.81 -19.40
N ASN A 197 8.56 4.98 -19.20
CA ASN A 197 9.72 5.48 -19.94
C ASN A 197 11.01 5.02 -19.24
N VAL A 198 11.72 4.07 -19.83
CA VAL A 198 12.84 3.36 -19.18
C VAL A 198 14.09 3.42 -20.07
N GLY A 199 15.12 4.14 -19.60
CA GLY A 199 16.49 4.12 -20.12
C GLY A 199 17.49 3.69 -19.03
N THR A 200 18.63 3.11 -19.42
CA THR A 200 19.68 2.69 -18.47
C THR A 200 20.74 3.77 -18.28
N VAL A 201 21.30 3.89 -17.07
CA VAL A 201 22.74 4.13 -16.91
C VAL A 201 23.37 2.81 -16.45
N GLN A 202 24.07 2.14 -17.37
CA GLN A 202 25.09 1.17 -16.98
C GLN A 202 26.30 1.94 -16.49
N ASP A 203 26.65 1.83 -15.20
CA ASP A 203 28.05 2.00 -14.80
C ASP A 203 28.64 0.66 -14.36
N SER A 204 29.30 0.02 -15.32
CA SER A 204 30.04 -1.23 -15.16
C SER A 204 31.18 -1.18 -14.11
N LEU A 205 31.46 -0.03 -13.51
CA LEU A 205 32.50 0.13 -12.50
C LEU A 205 32.00 -0.02 -11.05
N ILE A 206 30.69 0.02 -10.78
CA ILE A 206 30.14 0.19 -9.41
C ILE A 206 29.46 -1.08 -8.85
N THR A 207 28.97 -2.01 -9.69
CA THR A 207 28.12 -3.14 -9.23
C THR A 207 28.46 -4.50 -9.88
N PRO A 208 29.56 -5.15 -9.50
CA PRO A 208 29.93 -6.47 -10.05
C PRO A 208 29.07 -7.66 -9.54
N HIS A 209 28.19 -7.47 -8.55
CA HIS A 209 27.56 -8.57 -7.79
C HIS A 209 26.07 -8.42 -7.48
N ALA A 210 25.33 -7.62 -8.25
CA ALA A 210 23.88 -7.61 -8.15
C ALA A 210 23.22 -7.49 -9.52
N ASN A 211 22.03 -8.10 -9.63
CA ASN A 211 21.19 -8.10 -10.81
C ASN A 211 19.77 -7.70 -10.40
N VAL A 212 19.01 -7.10 -11.30
CA VAL A 212 17.63 -6.69 -11.03
C VAL A 212 16.65 -7.63 -11.72
N VAL A 213 15.64 -8.06 -10.97
CA VAL A 213 14.61 -8.99 -11.45
C VAL A 213 13.26 -8.31 -11.55
N ASP A 214 12.50 -8.71 -12.54
CA ASP A 214 11.09 -8.38 -12.69
C ASP A 214 10.27 -9.66 -12.86
N ILE A 215 9.05 -9.62 -12.34
CA ILE A 215 8.08 -10.69 -12.46
C ILE A 215 6.96 -10.21 -13.37
N ILE A 216 7.00 -10.67 -14.62
CA ILE A 216 6.16 -10.15 -15.69
C ILE A 216 5.08 -11.19 -16.02
N THR A 217 3.89 -10.73 -16.39
CA THR A 217 2.84 -11.58 -16.95
C THR A 217 2.83 -11.54 -18.49
N PRO A 218 2.44 -12.64 -19.15
CA PRO A 218 2.33 -12.69 -20.61
C PRO A 218 1.37 -11.64 -21.19
N ALA A 219 1.56 -11.29 -22.46
CA ALA A 219 0.74 -10.29 -23.11
C ALA A 219 -0.78 -10.57 -23.04
N GLY A 220 -1.58 -9.57 -22.64
CA GLY A 220 -3.04 -9.65 -22.53
C GLY A 220 -3.55 -10.28 -21.23
N GLN A 221 -2.69 -10.56 -20.25
CA GLN A 221 -3.06 -11.14 -18.97
C GLN A 221 -2.40 -10.33 -17.84
N CYS A 222 -3.09 -9.34 -17.28
CA CYS A 222 -2.66 -8.67 -16.03
C CYS A 222 -2.93 -9.55 -14.78
N SER A 223 -3.24 -10.83 -14.99
CA SER A 223 -3.30 -11.89 -13.99
C SER A 223 -2.92 -13.23 -14.65
N GLY A 224 -2.07 -14.05 -14.03
CA GLY A 224 -1.63 -15.32 -14.62
C GLY A 224 -0.19 -15.72 -14.34
N SER A 225 0.37 -16.64 -15.14
CA SER A 225 1.69 -17.24 -14.92
C SER A 225 2.80 -16.19 -14.93
N ARG A 226 3.31 -15.92 -13.72
CA ARG A 226 4.38 -14.98 -13.41
C ARG A 226 5.73 -15.54 -13.87
N GLN A 227 6.36 -14.90 -14.86
CA GLN A 227 7.68 -15.32 -15.36
C GLN A 227 8.76 -14.43 -14.73
N TRP A 228 9.74 -15.06 -14.10
CA TRP A 228 10.93 -14.38 -13.60
C TRP A 228 11.87 -14.07 -14.76
N ALA A 229 12.22 -12.80 -14.92
CA ALA A 229 13.18 -12.37 -15.91
C ALA A 229 14.19 -11.40 -15.29
N TRP A 230 15.39 -11.36 -15.88
CA TRP A 230 16.28 -10.24 -15.67
C TRP A 230 15.72 -9.03 -16.40
N MET A 231 15.71 -7.86 -15.77
CA MET A 231 15.17 -6.64 -16.39
C MET A 231 15.86 -6.34 -17.72
N GLU A 232 17.17 -6.56 -17.81
CA GLU A 232 17.95 -6.38 -19.04
C GLU A 232 17.55 -7.32 -20.18
N ASP A 233 17.13 -8.54 -19.88
CA ASP A 233 16.80 -9.56 -20.89
C ASP A 233 15.46 -9.30 -21.57
N VAL A 234 14.57 -8.59 -20.87
CA VAL A 234 13.23 -8.23 -21.35
C VAL A 234 13.13 -6.76 -21.75
N GLY A 235 14.24 -6.02 -21.75
CA GLY A 235 14.25 -4.61 -22.18
C GLY A 235 13.57 -3.65 -21.22
N ILE A 236 13.48 -4.00 -19.94
CA ILE A 236 12.99 -3.14 -18.86
C ILE A 236 14.20 -2.46 -18.22
N THR A 237 14.06 -1.20 -17.85
CA THR A 237 15.10 -0.45 -17.14
C THR A 237 14.48 0.32 -15.98
N GLY A 238 15.27 0.74 -15.00
CA GLY A 238 14.77 1.50 -13.85
C GLY A 238 15.88 1.76 -12.85
N ASP A 239 15.73 2.81 -12.04
CA ASP A 239 16.64 3.11 -10.94
C ASP A 239 16.15 2.39 -9.69
N VAL A 240 16.44 1.08 -9.60
CA VAL A 240 15.95 0.25 -8.49
C VAL A 240 16.78 0.49 -7.23
N PHE A 241 16.22 1.30 -6.34
CA PHE A 241 16.78 1.56 -5.02
C PHE A 241 16.22 0.59 -3.99
N LEU A 242 16.67 -0.66 -4.04
CA LEU A 242 16.36 -1.66 -3.02
C LEU A 242 17.68 -2.16 -2.45
N ARG A 243 17.89 -1.90 -1.16
CA ARG A 243 19.15 -2.22 -0.47
C ARG A 243 18.88 -3.12 0.73
N LEU A 244 19.83 -4.00 0.99
CA LEU A 244 19.79 -4.93 2.11
C LEU A 244 20.72 -4.45 3.21
N MET A 245 20.17 -4.16 4.39
CA MET A 245 20.96 -3.84 5.58
C MET A 245 21.33 -5.13 6.28
N THR A 246 22.62 -5.28 6.59
CA THR A 246 23.13 -6.51 7.18
C THR A 246 24.18 -6.25 8.24
N ASN A 247 24.33 -7.20 9.15
CA ASN A 247 25.56 -7.39 9.90
C ASN A 247 26.28 -8.59 9.30
N VAL A 248 27.47 -8.35 8.73
CA VAL A 248 28.32 -9.44 8.24
C VAL A 248 29.33 -9.83 9.31
N ALA A 249 29.57 -11.13 9.47
CA ALA A 249 30.59 -11.61 10.38
C ALA A 249 31.97 -11.10 9.95
N LYS A 250 32.77 -10.58 10.89
CA LYS A 250 34.18 -10.30 10.63
C LYS A 250 34.95 -11.63 10.62
N PRO A 251 35.69 -11.95 9.55
CA PRO A 251 36.46 -13.20 9.51
C PRO A 251 37.60 -13.18 10.56
N PRO A 252 37.84 -14.29 11.29
CA PRO A 252 37.05 -15.52 11.36
C PRO A 252 35.84 -15.42 12.29
N CYS A 253 34.70 -16.01 11.90
CA CYS A 253 33.53 -16.12 12.78
C CYS A 253 33.76 -17.21 13.84
N GLU A 254 33.68 -16.84 15.12
CA GLU A 254 33.82 -17.76 16.26
C GLU A 254 32.45 -17.91 16.94
N PRO A 255 31.78 -19.08 16.89
CA PRO A 255 30.48 -19.36 17.52
C PRO A 255 30.44 -18.96 19.01
N ASP A 256 29.34 -18.36 19.46
CA ASP A 256 29.14 -17.90 20.84
C ASP A 256 27.77 -18.39 21.30
N CYS A 257 27.88 -19.42 22.13
CA CYS A 257 26.77 -20.04 22.82
C CYS A 257 26.85 -19.80 24.31
N THR A 258 27.57 -18.75 24.73
CA THR A 258 27.60 -18.34 26.13
C THR A 258 26.19 -17.99 26.54
N ASP A 259 25.70 -18.68 27.58
CA ASP A 259 24.35 -18.53 28.13
C ASP A 259 23.20 -18.87 27.16
N LYS A 260 23.48 -19.61 26.07
CA LYS A 260 22.46 -20.10 25.13
C LYS A 260 22.30 -21.61 25.22
N GLU A 261 21.10 -22.09 25.51
CA GLU A 261 20.75 -23.52 25.45
C GLU A 261 20.37 -23.96 24.03
N CYS A 262 19.82 -23.02 23.26
CA CYS A 262 19.40 -23.17 21.88
C CYS A 262 19.49 -21.83 21.16
N GLY A 263 19.19 -21.80 19.86
CA GLY A 263 19.15 -20.57 19.06
C GLY A 263 20.41 -20.39 18.23
N ASP A 264 20.51 -19.31 17.48
CA ASP A 264 21.62 -19.09 16.55
C ASP A 264 22.93 -18.81 17.29
N ASP A 265 24.04 -19.36 16.79
CA ASP A 265 25.37 -19.18 17.36
C ASP A 265 26.08 -17.91 16.87
N GLY A 266 25.42 -17.06 16.09
CA GLY A 266 25.92 -15.86 15.40
C GLY A 266 26.94 -16.14 14.30
N CYS A 267 27.18 -17.40 14.00
CA CYS A 267 28.08 -17.91 12.99
C CYS A 267 27.39 -18.85 11.98
N GLY A 268 26.05 -18.81 11.92
CA GLY A 268 25.27 -19.64 10.99
C GLY A 268 25.11 -21.10 11.43
N GLY A 269 25.60 -21.43 12.63
CA GLY A 269 25.29 -22.65 13.35
C GLY A 269 24.23 -22.40 14.42
N VAL A 270 23.88 -23.46 15.14
CA VAL A 270 22.95 -23.38 16.29
C VAL A 270 23.70 -23.71 17.57
N CYS A 271 23.33 -23.03 18.65
CA CYS A 271 23.78 -23.33 19.99
C CYS A 271 23.10 -24.58 20.53
N GLY A 272 23.89 -25.44 21.17
CA GLY A 272 23.42 -26.70 21.72
C GLY A 272 23.05 -27.76 20.66
N PRO A 273 22.62 -28.96 21.10
CA PRO A 273 22.19 -30.03 20.21
C PRO A 273 20.76 -29.84 19.65
N GLY A 274 20.13 -28.68 19.88
CA GLY A 274 18.69 -28.46 19.72
C GLY A 274 17.90 -28.79 20.98
N CYS A 275 16.67 -28.29 21.08
CA CYS A 275 15.80 -28.54 22.23
C CYS A 275 15.30 -29.99 22.25
N ALA A 276 15.16 -30.56 23.45
CA ALA A 276 14.60 -31.90 23.63
C ALA A 276 13.15 -31.96 23.11
N GLU A 277 12.66 -33.17 22.76
CA GLU A 277 11.29 -33.35 22.26
C GLU A 277 10.25 -32.66 23.17
N GLY A 278 9.41 -31.80 22.56
CA GLY A 278 8.37 -31.03 23.25
C GLY A 278 8.82 -29.67 23.80
N LEU A 279 10.04 -29.24 23.54
CA LEU A 279 10.55 -27.91 23.89
C LEU A 279 10.86 -27.12 22.61
N SER A 280 10.51 -25.84 22.58
CA SER A 280 10.84 -24.91 21.50
C SER A 280 11.89 -23.92 21.96
N CYS A 281 12.71 -23.44 21.02
CA CYS A 281 13.69 -22.43 21.33
C CYS A 281 13.04 -21.05 21.37
N TRP A 282 13.10 -20.39 22.52
CA TRP A 282 12.58 -19.04 22.70
C TRP A 282 13.55 -18.25 23.57
N ASP A 283 13.96 -17.06 23.11
CA ASP A 283 14.95 -16.21 23.77
C ASP A 283 16.24 -16.97 24.19
N ASN A 284 16.77 -17.78 23.26
CA ASN A 284 17.96 -18.63 23.45
C ASN A 284 17.84 -19.71 24.55
N ALA A 285 16.63 -19.96 25.08
CA ALA A 285 16.35 -20.98 26.08
C ALA A 285 15.36 -22.03 25.56
N CYS A 286 15.52 -23.28 25.98
CA CYS A 286 14.56 -24.33 25.63
C CYS A 286 13.37 -24.27 26.58
N VAL A 287 12.26 -23.71 26.12
CA VAL A 287 11.04 -23.55 26.91
C VAL A 287 9.97 -24.53 26.45
N SER A 288 9.12 -24.94 27.40
CA SER A 288 7.92 -25.72 27.10
C SER A 288 6.91 -24.81 26.41
N CYS A 289 6.91 -24.84 25.08
CA CYS A 289 5.84 -24.26 24.29
C CYS A 289 4.73 -25.30 24.10
N VAL A 290 3.47 -24.89 24.22
CA VAL A 290 2.33 -25.78 24.00
C VAL A 290 1.74 -25.40 22.64
N PRO A 291 1.96 -26.20 21.58
CA PRO A 291 1.39 -25.95 20.26
C PRO A 291 -0.12 -25.78 20.36
N ASP A 292 -0.63 -24.63 19.93
CA ASP A 292 -2.06 -24.36 19.85
C ASP A 292 -2.58 -24.49 18.43
N CYS A 293 -3.04 -25.70 18.14
CA CYS A 293 -3.74 -26.05 16.91
C CYS A 293 -5.23 -26.16 17.09
N THR A 294 -5.76 -25.61 18.18
CA THR A 294 -7.20 -25.62 18.44
C THR A 294 -7.90 -24.87 17.32
N SER A 295 -8.72 -25.59 16.56
CA SER A 295 -9.47 -25.08 15.41
C SER A 295 -8.62 -24.70 14.17
N LYS A 296 -7.36 -25.14 14.09
CA LYS A 296 -6.50 -24.94 12.91
C LYS A 296 -6.33 -26.24 12.12
N GLN A 297 -6.43 -26.19 10.79
CA GLN A 297 -6.10 -27.30 9.88
C GLN A 297 -4.70 -27.17 9.28
N CYS A 298 -4.18 -25.95 9.23
CA CYS A 298 -2.87 -25.58 8.71
C CYS A 298 -2.43 -24.25 9.36
N GLY A 299 -1.21 -23.81 9.04
CA GLY A 299 -0.63 -22.61 9.60
C GLY A 299 0.14 -22.89 10.89
N ASP A 300 0.70 -21.84 11.48
CA ASP A 300 1.62 -21.95 12.61
C ASP A 300 0.92 -22.41 13.89
N ASP A 301 1.64 -23.15 14.73
CA ASP A 301 1.18 -23.66 16.02
C ASP A 301 1.53 -22.78 17.23
N GLY A 302 2.16 -21.62 17.00
CA GLY A 302 2.63 -20.67 18.02
C GLY A 302 3.94 -21.09 18.69
N CYS A 303 4.59 -22.15 18.21
CA CYS A 303 5.76 -22.76 18.81
C CYS A 303 6.88 -23.07 17.80
N GLY A 304 6.82 -22.46 16.60
CA GLY A 304 7.74 -22.71 15.50
C GLY A 304 7.47 -24.01 14.73
N GLY A 305 6.32 -24.65 14.98
CA GLY A 305 5.80 -25.78 14.22
C GLY A 305 4.54 -25.39 13.42
N SER A 306 3.92 -26.36 12.77
CA SER A 306 2.69 -26.14 11.99
C SER A 306 1.57 -27.05 12.45
N CYS A 307 0.34 -26.55 12.49
CA CYS A 307 -0.87 -27.29 12.83
C CYS A 307 -1.35 -28.27 11.75
N GLY A 308 -0.66 -28.31 10.62
CA GLY A 308 -0.93 -29.21 9.52
C GLY A 308 -0.50 -28.61 8.18
N ASN A 309 -0.58 -29.43 7.13
CA ASN A 309 -0.32 -29.02 5.76
C ASN A 309 -1.54 -29.31 4.90
N CYS A 310 -1.89 -28.37 4.03
CA CYS A 310 -2.98 -28.56 3.09
C CYS A 310 -2.57 -29.56 2.01
N THR A 311 -3.42 -30.56 1.78
CA THR A 311 -3.19 -31.61 0.78
C THR A 311 -3.98 -31.32 -0.49
N GLY A 312 -3.42 -31.74 -1.64
CA GLY A 312 -4.01 -31.46 -2.95
C GLY A 312 -3.76 -30.02 -3.40
N ASN A 313 -4.75 -29.42 -4.05
CA ASN A 313 -4.69 -28.06 -4.59
C ASN A 313 -5.19 -26.99 -3.59
N ARG A 314 -5.20 -27.28 -2.29
CA ARG A 314 -5.74 -26.38 -1.26
C ARG A 314 -4.68 -25.44 -0.72
N VAL A 315 -5.09 -24.24 -0.35
CA VAL A 315 -4.22 -23.22 0.27
C VAL A 315 -4.61 -23.02 1.73
N CYS A 316 -3.65 -22.58 2.55
CA CYS A 316 -3.91 -22.24 3.93
C CYS A 316 -4.38 -20.79 4.01
N GLU A 317 -5.65 -20.60 4.37
CA GLU A 317 -6.28 -19.29 4.52
C GLU A 317 -7.05 -19.29 5.84
N ASP A 318 -6.80 -18.30 6.70
CA ASP A 318 -7.35 -18.21 8.06
C ASP A 318 -7.23 -19.52 8.86
N PHE A 319 -6.07 -20.19 8.75
CA PHE A 319 -5.77 -21.48 9.37
C PHE A 319 -6.59 -22.68 8.86
N PHE A 320 -7.35 -22.52 7.78
CA PHE A 320 -8.13 -23.59 7.14
C PHE A 320 -7.59 -23.95 5.77
N CYS A 321 -7.65 -25.25 5.44
CA CYS A 321 -7.30 -25.72 4.11
C CYS A 321 -8.49 -25.57 3.17
N VAL A 322 -8.54 -24.43 2.51
CA VAL A 322 -9.59 -24.08 1.57
C VAL A 322 -9.18 -24.43 0.15
N VAL A 323 -10.15 -24.80 -0.68
CA VAL A 323 -9.90 -24.88 -2.13
C VAL A 323 -9.77 -23.44 -2.60
N PRO A 324 -8.68 -23.07 -3.31
CA PRO A 324 -8.54 -21.74 -3.85
C PRO A 324 -9.77 -21.41 -4.68
N CYS A 325 -10.35 -20.25 -4.41
CA CYS A 325 -11.57 -19.83 -5.08
C CYS A 325 -11.32 -19.81 -6.60
N THR A 326 -12.25 -20.40 -7.37
CA THR A 326 -12.16 -20.43 -8.83
C THR A 326 -13.03 -19.30 -9.38
N PRO A 327 -12.45 -18.25 -9.99
CA PRO A 327 -13.20 -17.15 -10.58
C PRO A 327 -14.27 -17.62 -11.57
N ASP A 328 -15.52 -17.17 -11.43
CA ASP A 328 -16.60 -17.45 -12.37
C ASP A 328 -16.85 -16.26 -13.29
N CYS A 329 -16.12 -16.23 -14.40
CA CYS A 329 -16.18 -15.16 -15.39
C CYS A 329 -16.77 -15.59 -16.74
N ALA A 330 -17.41 -16.76 -16.80
CA ALA A 330 -17.98 -17.24 -18.04
C ALA A 330 -19.09 -16.30 -18.54
N GLY A 331 -18.84 -15.63 -19.67
CA GLY A 331 -19.80 -14.73 -20.31
C GLY A 331 -19.89 -13.32 -19.71
N ARG A 332 -18.93 -12.92 -18.87
CA ARG A 332 -18.88 -11.59 -18.25
C ARG A 332 -17.71 -10.76 -18.81
N GLU A 333 -17.99 -9.52 -19.16
CA GLU A 333 -17.05 -8.48 -19.61
C GLU A 333 -16.57 -7.58 -18.46
N CYS A 334 -17.35 -7.52 -17.38
CA CYS A 334 -17.10 -6.72 -16.19
C CYS A 334 -17.77 -7.35 -14.96
N GLY A 335 -17.51 -6.80 -13.76
CA GLY A 335 -18.19 -7.20 -12.51
C GLY A 335 -17.36 -8.16 -11.65
N SER A 336 -17.87 -8.59 -10.50
CA SER A 336 -17.12 -9.49 -9.60
C SER A 336 -17.03 -10.92 -10.12
N ASP A 337 -15.94 -11.60 -9.76
CA ASP A 337 -15.67 -13.00 -10.11
C ASP A 337 -16.13 -14.03 -9.07
N GLY A 338 -16.73 -13.55 -7.98
CA GLY A 338 -17.17 -14.38 -6.84
C GLY A 338 -16.06 -14.77 -5.86
N CYS A 339 -14.81 -14.35 -6.12
CA CYS A 339 -13.61 -14.73 -5.38
C CYS A 339 -12.82 -13.52 -4.84
N GLY A 340 -13.44 -12.33 -4.83
CA GLY A 340 -12.79 -11.08 -4.43
C GLY A 340 -12.05 -10.36 -5.56
N GLY A 341 -12.04 -10.93 -6.77
CA GLY A 341 -11.57 -10.31 -8.00
C GLY A 341 -12.71 -9.83 -8.89
N THR A 342 -12.36 -9.44 -10.11
CA THR A 342 -13.30 -8.99 -11.14
C THR A 342 -13.13 -9.77 -12.44
N CYS A 343 -14.24 -9.91 -13.18
CA CYS A 343 -14.30 -10.52 -14.49
C CYS A 343 -14.08 -9.50 -15.60
N GLY A 344 -13.26 -9.87 -16.58
CA GLY A 344 -12.97 -9.05 -17.76
C GLY A 344 -12.15 -7.79 -17.46
N PRO A 345 -11.81 -7.00 -18.50
CA PRO A 345 -10.99 -5.79 -18.37
C PRO A 345 -11.76 -4.59 -17.76
N GLY A 346 -13.06 -4.73 -17.50
CA GLY A 346 -13.94 -3.61 -17.18
C GLY A 346 -14.54 -2.98 -18.45
N CYS A 347 -15.51 -2.10 -18.27
CA CYS A 347 -16.19 -1.43 -19.38
C CYS A 347 -15.42 -0.25 -19.94
N ALA A 348 -15.68 0.12 -21.20
CA ALA A 348 -15.03 1.27 -21.81
C ALA A 348 -15.44 2.58 -21.12
N SER A 349 -14.67 3.65 -21.32
CA SER A 349 -14.97 4.95 -20.69
C SER A 349 -16.39 5.43 -21.02
N GLY A 350 -17.19 5.66 -19.98
CA GLY A 350 -18.58 6.10 -20.08
C GLY A 350 -19.62 4.96 -20.09
N GLU A 351 -19.18 3.70 -20.18
CA GLU A 351 -20.05 2.53 -20.05
C GLU A 351 -20.22 2.12 -18.58
N THR A 352 -21.37 1.53 -18.26
CA THR A 352 -21.64 1.02 -16.92
C THR A 352 -21.70 -0.49 -16.93
N CYS A 353 -21.02 -1.11 -15.96
CA CYS A 353 -21.11 -2.54 -15.78
C CYS A 353 -22.48 -2.95 -15.23
N LEU A 354 -23.22 -3.75 -15.99
CA LEU A 354 -24.50 -4.28 -15.58
C LEU A 354 -24.32 -5.49 -14.66
N SER A 355 -25.38 -5.83 -13.92
CA SER A 355 -25.37 -6.94 -12.95
C SER A 355 -25.23 -8.33 -13.60
N ASP A 356 -25.49 -8.45 -14.90
CA ASP A 356 -25.22 -9.65 -15.69
C ASP A 356 -23.77 -9.75 -16.18
N GLY A 357 -22.95 -8.75 -15.87
CA GLY A 357 -21.56 -8.66 -16.25
C GLY A 357 -21.32 -8.15 -17.67
N THR A 358 -22.33 -7.58 -18.34
CA THR A 358 -22.16 -6.92 -19.64
C THR A 358 -21.95 -5.42 -19.50
N CYS A 359 -21.28 -4.81 -20.47
CA CYS A 359 -21.08 -3.37 -20.50
C CYS A 359 -22.22 -2.69 -21.25
N ASP A 360 -22.93 -1.79 -20.57
CA ASP A 360 -23.96 -0.97 -21.20
C ASP A 360 -23.34 0.22 -21.92
N ALA A 361 -23.76 0.44 -23.17
CA ALA A 361 -23.20 1.44 -24.06
C ALA A 361 -23.23 2.84 -23.41
N PRO A 362 -22.25 3.71 -23.72
CA PRO A 362 -22.18 5.01 -23.09
C PRO A 362 -23.43 5.81 -23.44
N CYS A 363 -24.08 6.38 -22.43
CA CYS A 363 -25.27 7.19 -22.61
C CYS A 363 -24.95 8.35 -23.57
N ALA A 364 -25.70 8.44 -24.67
CA ALA A 364 -25.51 9.49 -25.67
C ALA A 364 -26.27 10.76 -25.25
N PRO A 365 -25.59 11.87 -24.89
CA PRO A 365 -26.26 13.07 -24.42
C PRO A 365 -27.15 13.69 -25.50
N ASP A 366 -28.42 13.94 -25.17
CA ASP A 366 -29.39 14.59 -26.06
C ASP A 366 -29.63 16.05 -25.68
N CYS A 367 -28.89 16.91 -26.38
CA CYS A 367 -29.02 18.36 -26.31
C CYS A 367 -29.76 18.96 -27.51
N THR A 368 -30.48 18.16 -28.29
CA THR A 368 -31.17 18.63 -29.49
C THR A 368 -32.22 19.68 -29.10
N GLY A 369 -32.00 20.92 -29.53
CA GLY A 369 -32.90 22.04 -29.22
C GLY A 369 -32.78 22.59 -27.80
N LYS A 370 -31.79 22.16 -27.00
CA LYS A 370 -31.51 22.70 -25.67
C LYS A 370 -30.24 23.58 -25.68
N ARG A 371 -30.27 24.69 -24.96
CA ARG A 371 -29.15 25.61 -24.71
C ARG A 371 -28.60 25.49 -23.27
N CYS A 372 -29.40 24.94 -22.37
CA CYS A 372 -29.11 24.72 -20.97
C CYS A 372 -29.89 23.48 -20.47
N GLY A 373 -29.56 22.96 -19.29
CA GLY A 373 -30.31 21.87 -18.64
C GLY A 373 -29.66 20.50 -18.83
N ASP A 374 -30.26 19.46 -18.27
CA ASP A 374 -29.74 18.09 -18.30
C ASP A 374 -29.69 17.50 -19.73
N ASP A 375 -28.61 16.78 -20.03
CA ASP A 375 -28.41 16.06 -21.30
C ASP A 375 -29.00 14.64 -21.31
N GLY A 376 -29.55 14.18 -20.18
CA GLY A 376 -30.14 12.84 -20.02
C GLY A 376 -29.13 11.76 -19.64
N CYS A 377 -27.86 12.11 -19.50
CA CYS A 377 -26.74 11.22 -19.22
C CYS A 377 -25.92 11.66 -17.99
N GLY A 378 -26.49 12.54 -17.15
CA GLY A 378 -25.84 13.07 -15.96
C GLY A 378 -24.95 14.29 -16.21
N GLY A 379 -24.84 14.74 -17.45
CA GLY A 379 -24.18 15.98 -17.84
C GLY A 379 -25.16 17.14 -18.03
N THR A 380 -24.68 18.24 -18.61
CA THR A 380 -25.52 19.40 -18.89
C THR A 380 -25.28 19.93 -20.30
N CYS A 381 -26.37 20.27 -20.98
CA CYS A 381 -26.36 20.91 -22.28
C CYS A 381 -25.80 22.34 -22.18
N GLY A 382 -24.69 22.59 -22.85
CA GLY A 382 -23.96 23.86 -22.81
C GLY A 382 -24.32 24.83 -23.94
N PRO A 383 -23.95 26.13 -23.82
CA PRO A 383 -23.01 26.71 -22.86
C PRO A 383 -23.62 27.17 -21.52
N GLY A 384 -24.91 26.89 -21.27
CA GLY A 384 -25.61 27.40 -20.10
C GLY A 384 -26.15 28.81 -20.29
N CYS A 385 -26.83 29.32 -19.25
CA CYS A 385 -27.46 30.63 -19.29
C CYS A 385 -26.53 31.73 -18.79
N VAL A 386 -26.64 32.92 -19.40
CA VAL A 386 -25.86 34.09 -18.95
C VAL A 386 -26.35 34.56 -17.58
N SER A 387 -25.51 35.29 -16.86
CA SER A 387 -25.83 35.82 -15.53
C SER A 387 -27.19 36.53 -15.50
N GLY A 388 -28.08 36.12 -14.58
CA GLY A 388 -29.45 36.64 -14.45
C GLY A 388 -30.51 35.91 -15.28
N GLN A 389 -30.17 34.80 -15.93
CA GLN A 389 -31.13 33.91 -16.59
C GLN A 389 -31.21 32.55 -15.88
N THR A 390 -32.40 31.96 -15.87
CA THR A 390 -32.64 30.60 -15.38
C THR A 390 -32.97 29.67 -16.57
N CYS A 391 -32.56 28.41 -16.43
CA CYS A 391 -32.88 27.41 -17.43
C CYS A 391 -34.32 26.91 -17.25
N THR A 392 -35.10 26.96 -18.31
CA THR A 392 -36.47 26.41 -18.31
C THR A 392 -36.45 24.89 -18.50
N ALA A 393 -37.57 24.21 -18.19
CA ALA A 393 -37.72 22.78 -18.43
C ALA A 393 -37.57 22.37 -19.92
N ALA A 394 -37.78 23.30 -20.85
CA ALA A 394 -37.54 23.11 -22.29
C ALA A 394 -36.07 23.25 -22.69
N GLY A 395 -35.16 23.44 -21.72
CA GLY A 395 -33.73 23.64 -21.96
C GLY A 395 -33.39 24.99 -22.59
N GLN A 396 -34.25 26.00 -22.44
CA GLN A 396 -34.03 27.35 -22.96
C GLN A 396 -33.77 28.33 -21.82
N CYS A 397 -32.90 29.31 -22.07
CA CYS A 397 -32.60 30.35 -21.09
C CYS A 397 -33.67 31.44 -21.10
N GLN A 398 -34.23 31.69 -19.93
CA GLN A 398 -35.22 32.74 -19.71
C GLN A 398 -34.69 33.71 -18.66
N THR A 399 -34.96 35.00 -18.83
CA THR A 399 -34.64 36.02 -17.82
C THR A 399 -35.26 35.62 -16.49
N ALA A 400 -34.44 35.59 -15.43
CA ALA A 400 -34.90 35.29 -14.09
C ALA A 400 -36.09 36.21 -13.75
N CYS A 401 -37.16 35.62 -13.24
CA CYS A 401 -38.35 36.35 -12.84
C CYS A 401 -37.94 37.41 -11.81
N ALA A 402 -38.31 38.67 -12.05
CA ALA A 402 -38.01 39.76 -11.14
C ALA A 402 -39.05 39.78 -10.00
N PRO A 403 -38.65 39.54 -8.73
CA PRO A 403 -39.59 39.49 -7.60
C PRO A 403 -40.39 40.80 -7.48
N ALA A 404 -41.72 40.70 -7.49
CA ALA A 404 -42.62 41.85 -7.38
C ALA A 404 -42.90 42.22 -5.92
N CYS A 405 -41.86 42.60 -5.18
CA CYS A 405 -41.94 42.92 -3.74
C CYS A 405 -42.12 44.40 -3.43
N ALA A 406 -42.11 45.28 -4.43
CA ALA A 406 -42.30 46.71 -4.21
C ALA A 406 -43.69 46.98 -3.59
N GLY A 407 -43.70 47.47 -2.35
CA GLY A 407 -44.92 47.79 -1.61
C GLY A 407 -45.58 46.62 -0.89
N LYS A 408 -44.90 45.47 -0.75
CA LYS A 408 -45.35 44.34 0.07
C LYS A 408 -44.44 44.13 1.28
N ASP A 409 -45.03 43.89 2.45
CA ASP A 409 -44.35 43.50 3.68
C ASP A 409 -44.23 41.96 3.81
N CYS A 410 -45.14 41.23 3.15
CA CYS A 410 -45.22 39.77 3.16
C CYS A 410 -45.87 39.23 1.86
N GLY A 411 -45.76 37.92 1.61
CA GLY A 411 -46.56 37.21 0.59
C GLY A 411 -45.80 36.86 -0.70
N ASP A 412 -46.44 36.17 -1.64
CA ASP A 412 -45.78 35.66 -2.87
C ASP A 412 -45.17 36.79 -3.71
N ASP A 413 -43.96 36.57 -4.21
CA ASP A 413 -43.23 37.48 -5.08
C ASP A 413 -43.57 37.36 -6.58
N GLY A 414 -44.43 36.38 -6.93
CA GLY A 414 -44.84 36.09 -8.31
C GLY A 414 -43.83 35.24 -9.09
N CYS A 415 -42.74 34.83 -8.44
CA CYS A 415 -41.63 34.08 -9.00
C CYS A 415 -41.39 32.75 -8.26
N GLY A 416 -42.29 32.36 -7.35
CA GLY A 416 -42.19 31.17 -6.52
C GLY A 416 -41.43 31.40 -5.20
N GLY A 417 -41.04 32.65 -4.91
CA GLY A 417 -40.48 33.09 -3.64
C GLY A 417 -41.49 33.90 -2.81
N VAL A 418 -41.03 34.50 -1.71
CA VAL A 418 -41.85 35.33 -0.83
C VAL A 418 -41.18 36.68 -0.54
N CYS A 419 -41.98 37.74 -0.57
CA CYS A 419 -41.61 39.10 -0.22
C CYS A 419 -41.72 39.31 1.28
N GLY A 420 -40.70 38.93 2.05
CA GLY A 420 -40.69 39.13 3.51
C GLY A 420 -41.58 38.15 4.28
N THR A 421 -41.52 38.22 5.61
CA THR A 421 -42.24 37.36 6.55
C THR A 421 -42.75 38.19 7.72
N CYS A 422 -44.01 37.99 8.12
CA CYS A 422 -44.59 38.68 9.27
C CYS A 422 -43.96 38.20 10.58
N SER A 423 -43.79 39.12 11.53
CA SER A 423 -43.20 38.84 12.84
C SER A 423 -44.31 38.61 13.87
N GLY A 424 -44.12 37.65 14.79
CA GLY A 424 -45.12 37.34 15.81
C GLY A 424 -46.30 36.54 15.25
N ASP A 425 -47.52 36.85 15.73
CA ASP A 425 -48.77 36.18 15.35
C ASP A 425 -49.49 36.90 14.18
N ASP A 426 -48.80 37.76 13.44
CA ASP A 426 -49.38 38.47 12.30
C ASP A 426 -49.48 37.54 11.07
N VAL A 427 -50.58 37.64 10.33
CA VAL A 427 -50.82 36.91 9.08
C VAL A 427 -50.65 37.82 7.87
N CYS A 428 -50.17 37.22 6.78
CA CYS A 428 -50.04 37.95 5.54
C CYS A 428 -51.37 38.04 4.81
N HIS A 429 -51.88 39.27 4.66
CA HIS A 429 -53.11 39.53 3.94
C HIS A 429 -52.91 40.69 2.96
N ALA A 430 -53.25 40.47 1.68
CA ALA A 430 -53.08 41.43 0.59
C ALA A 430 -51.69 42.08 0.46
N GLY A 431 -50.63 41.41 0.96
CA GLY A 431 -49.26 41.89 0.91
C GLY A 431 -48.82 42.71 2.13
N ALA A 432 -49.69 42.89 3.13
CA ALA A 432 -49.38 43.55 4.40
C ALA A 432 -49.44 42.55 5.56
N CYS A 433 -48.61 42.77 6.58
CA CYS A 433 -48.69 42.03 7.83
C CYS A 433 -49.80 42.62 8.69
N GLU A 434 -50.86 41.84 8.88
CA GLU A 434 -52.00 42.21 9.69
C GLU A 434 -52.07 41.29 10.91
N PRO A 435 -52.33 41.79 12.13
CA PRO A 435 -52.49 40.94 13.29
C PRO A 435 -53.60 39.93 13.05
N LEU A 436 -53.41 38.69 13.53
CA LEU A 436 -54.46 37.69 13.53
C LEU A 436 -55.73 38.32 14.08
N CYS A 437 -56.82 38.26 13.33
CA CYS A 437 -58.07 38.84 13.75
C CYS A 437 -58.42 38.30 15.13
N ALA A 438 -58.55 39.20 16.12
CA ALA A 438 -58.89 38.83 17.48
C ALA A 438 -60.40 38.63 17.56
N PRO A 439 -60.90 37.38 17.70
CA PRO A 439 -62.32 37.10 17.66
C PRO A 439 -63.04 37.82 18.81
N ALA A 440 -64.02 38.66 18.48
CA ALA A 440 -64.76 39.45 19.44
C ALA A 440 -65.88 38.61 20.09
N CYS A 441 -65.48 37.60 20.86
CA CYS A 441 -66.41 36.68 21.53
C CYS A 441 -66.95 37.20 22.87
N GLY A 442 -66.68 38.45 23.24
CA GLY A 442 -67.05 39.03 24.54
C GLY A 442 -68.54 38.87 24.86
N GLY A 443 -68.88 37.84 25.65
CA GLY A 443 -70.23 37.55 26.12
C GLY A 443 -71.15 36.82 25.13
N LYS A 444 -70.64 36.31 23.99
CA LYS A 444 -71.46 35.55 23.01
C LYS A 444 -71.22 34.05 23.14
N VAL A 445 -72.30 33.25 23.11
CA VAL A 445 -72.25 31.76 23.15
C VAL A 445 -72.12 31.16 21.74
N CYS A 446 -72.67 31.82 20.72
CA CYS A 446 -72.49 31.48 19.30
C CYS A 446 -72.75 32.72 18.42
N GLY A 447 -72.20 32.72 17.19
CA GLY A 447 -72.32 33.80 16.22
C GLY A 447 -70.98 34.18 15.59
N ASP A 448 -71.02 34.98 14.53
CA ASP A 448 -69.86 35.56 13.85
C ASP A 448 -68.99 36.35 14.86
N ASP A 449 -67.71 36.04 14.86
CA ASP A 449 -66.69 36.60 15.75
C ASP A 449 -66.01 37.85 15.18
N GLY A 450 -66.45 38.31 14.00
CA GLY A 450 -65.92 39.47 13.29
C GLY A 450 -64.67 39.17 12.49
N CYS A 451 -64.26 37.90 12.40
CA CYS A 451 -63.06 37.45 11.71
C CYS A 451 -63.33 36.63 10.43
N GLY A 452 -64.60 36.44 10.05
CA GLY A 452 -65.01 35.83 8.78
C GLY A 452 -65.97 34.67 8.91
#